data_AF-A0A3C1LHQ0-F1
#
_entry.id   AF-A0A3C1LHQ0-F1
#
_cell.length_a   1.000
_cell.length_b   1.000
_cell.length_c   1.000
_cell.angle_alpha   90.00
_cell.angle_beta   90.00
_cell.angle_gamma   90.00
#
_symmetry.space_group_name_H-M   'P 1'
#
loop_
_entity.id
_entity.type
_entity.pdbx_description
1 polymer ?
#
loop_
_entity_poly.entity_id
_entity_poly.type
_entity_poly.pdbx_seq_one_letter_code
_entity_poly.pdbx_strand_id
1 'polypeptide(L)'
;ALCFGTAQLLPDASMNNDAYTKHLIQQYSFGLKAYRIATSQHYTPAYLRMRPHQFPTIRMAQLATLVLEQQHLFSKILAAENVHEVKGLFTITAPEYWHQRYRFNDTPNRKLQPKTTGEQLLNSICINVVVPLLFSYGKYHQQEQKQQQAIDWLQQLPAEVNHVTKQYKQYGVVANNAMMSQGLLQLQQQYCNNKHCLSCAVGNVVLKKATTVSATL
;
A
#
# COMPACT_ATOMS: atom_id res chain seq x y z
N ALA A 1 -6.13 14.59 14.24
CA ALA A 1 -5.51 15.90 13.97
C ALA A 1 -4.10 15.73 13.40
N LEU A 2 -3.20 15.05 14.13
CA LEU A 2 -1.79 14.86 13.74
C LEU A 2 -1.62 14.33 12.31
N CYS A 3 -2.24 13.22 11.94
CA CYS A 3 -2.11 12.61 10.60
C CYS A 3 -2.49 13.57 9.46
N PHE A 4 -3.49 14.44 9.66
CA PHE A 4 -3.90 15.40 8.65
C PHE A 4 -2.97 16.62 8.62
N GLY A 5 -2.56 17.11 9.78
CA GLY A 5 -1.71 18.29 9.89
C GLY A 5 -0.30 18.06 9.36
N THR A 6 0.33 16.93 9.70
CA THR A 6 1.67 16.59 9.21
C THR A 6 1.68 16.28 7.71
N ALA A 7 0.57 15.77 7.18
CA ALA A 7 0.37 15.57 5.75
C ALA A 7 -0.05 16.85 4.98
N GLN A 8 -0.13 18.00 5.66
CA GLN A 8 -0.55 19.29 5.08
C GLN A 8 -1.93 19.21 4.39
N LEU A 9 -2.86 18.46 5.00
CA LEU A 9 -4.23 18.27 4.49
C LEU A 9 -5.26 19.15 5.18
N LEU A 10 -4.93 19.71 6.35
CA LEU A 10 -5.83 20.62 7.04
C LEU A 10 -5.95 21.94 6.25
N PRO A 11 -7.17 22.44 6.00
CA PRO A 11 -7.36 23.70 5.32
C PRO A 11 -6.91 24.88 6.18
N ASP A 12 -6.77 26.04 5.55
CA ASP A 12 -6.42 27.29 6.25
C ASP A 12 -7.50 27.63 7.29
N ALA A 13 -7.05 28.00 8.49
CA ALA A 13 -7.91 28.35 9.62
C ALA A 13 -8.81 29.56 9.34
N SER A 14 -8.40 30.46 8.43
CA SER A 14 -9.16 31.65 8.01
C SER A 14 -10.35 31.33 7.10
N MET A 15 -10.42 30.14 6.51
CA MET A 15 -11.56 29.72 5.69
C MET A 15 -12.82 29.50 6.54
N ASN A 16 -13.99 29.56 5.89
CA ASN A 16 -15.25 29.19 6.53
C ASN A 16 -15.35 27.66 6.74
N ASN A 17 -14.62 27.17 7.74
CA ASN A 17 -14.50 25.76 8.05
C ASN A 17 -15.68 25.24 8.88
N ASP A 18 -16.09 24.00 8.64
CA ASP A 18 -17.07 23.31 9.49
C ASP A 18 -16.53 23.01 10.91
N ALA A 19 -17.40 22.61 11.83
CA ALA A 19 -17.05 22.38 13.23
C ALA A 19 -15.99 21.27 13.41
N TYR A 20 -16.09 20.19 12.62
CA TYR A 20 -15.14 19.08 12.65
C TYR A 20 -13.74 19.54 12.24
N THR A 21 -13.64 20.30 11.15
CA THR A 21 -12.40 20.83 10.61
C THR A 21 -11.76 21.83 11.58
N LYS A 22 -12.55 22.76 12.14
CA LYS A 22 -12.09 23.71 13.16
C LYS A 22 -11.50 22.99 14.38
N HIS A 23 -12.19 21.95 14.85
CA HIS A 23 -11.69 21.14 15.97
C HIS A 23 -10.34 20.49 15.64
N LEU A 24 -10.19 19.89 14.46
CA LEU A 24 -8.92 19.26 14.06
C LEU A 24 -7.77 20.27 13.94
N ILE A 25 -8.03 21.46 13.39
CA ILE A 25 -7.05 22.55 13.30
C ILE A 25 -6.58 22.95 14.69
N GLN A 26 -7.51 23.22 15.61
CA GLN A 26 -7.19 23.59 16.99
C GLN A 26 -6.35 22.52 17.69
N GLN A 27 -6.74 21.25 17.58
CA GLN A 27 -6.00 20.13 18.18
C GLN A 27 -4.60 20.00 17.58
N TYR A 28 -4.43 20.22 16.28
CA TYR A 28 -3.11 20.17 15.65
C TYR A 28 -2.23 21.34 16.12
N SER A 29 -2.76 22.57 16.13
CA SER A 29 -2.03 23.74 16.62
C SER A 29 -1.61 23.62 18.09
N PHE A 30 -2.47 23.04 18.93
CA PHE A 30 -2.13 22.72 20.31
C PHE A 30 -0.99 21.70 20.37
N GLY A 31 -1.10 20.60 19.61
CA GLY A 31 -0.08 19.54 19.58
C GLY A 31 1.28 20.00 19.08
N LEU A 32 1.34 20.88 18.08
CA LEU A 32 2.60 21.48 17.61
C LEU A 32 3.34 22.21 18.73
N LYS A 33 2.61 22.99 19.54
CA LYS A 33 3.17 23.75 20.66
C LYS A 33 3.55 22.84 21.83
N ALA A 34 2.66 21.93 22.21
CA ALA A 34 2.84 21.07 23.37
C ALA A 34 3.94 20.02 23.18
N TYR A 35 4.06 19.44 21.98
CA TYR A 35 4.94 18.29 21.72
C TYR A 35 6.12 18.61 20.79
N ARG A 36 6.35 19.88 20.45
CA ARG A 36 7.48 20.34 19.59
C ARG A 36 7.62 19.53 18.30
N ILE A 37 6.49 19.25 17.67
CA ILE A 37 6.45 18.43 16.45
C ILE A 37 7.11 19.20 15.32
N ALA A 38 8.17 18.65 14.75
CA ALA A 38 8.82 19.23 13.58
C ALA A 38 7.84 19.24 12.40
N THR A 39 7.69 20.39 11.76
CA THR A 39 6.94 20.49 10.52
C THR A 39 7.86 20.04 9.39
N SER A 40 7.49 18.96 8.69
CA SER A 40 8.28 18.45 7.56
C SER A 40 8.09 19.31 6.31
N GLN A 41 9.02 19.17 5.36
CA GLN A 41 9.02 19.83 4.04
C GLN A 41 7.65 19.83 3.36
N HIS A 42 7.39 20.91 2.61
CA HIS A 42 6.20 21.16 1.80
C HIS A 42 5.85 19.95 0.91
N TYR A 43 4.91 19.14 1.37
CA TYR A 43 4.26 18.13 0.55
C TYR A 43 2.92 18.68 0.10
N THR A 44 2.78 18.95 -1.20
CA THR A 44 1.48 19.29 -1.77
C THR A 44 0.72 18.01 -2.08
N PRO A 45 -0.44 17.77 -1.46
CA PRO A 45 -1.21 16.56 -1.73
C PRO A 45 -1.72 16.58 -3.17
N ALA A 46 -1.28 15.62 -3.97
CA ALA A 46 -1.77 15.45 -5.33
C ALA A 46 -3.12 14.75 -5.31
N TYR A 47 -4.18 15.43 -5.78
CA TYR A 47 -5.49 14.82 -5.99
C TYR A 47 -5.78 14.51 -7.46
N LEU A 48 -5.01 15.09 -8.38
CA LEU A 48 -5.26 14.99 -9.81
C LEU A 48 -5.16 13.53 -10.27
N ARG A 49 -6.15 13.07 -11.05
CA ARG A 49 -6.28 11.69 -11.60
C ARG A 49 -6.45 10.57 -10.56
N MET A 50 -6.60 10.89 -9.27
CA MET A 50 -6.92 9.89 -8.25
C MET A 50 -8.42 9.61 -8.20
N ARG A 51 -8.80 8.39 -7.84
CA ARG A 51 -10.18 8.06 -7.50
C ARG A 51 -10.51 8.63 -6.11
N PRO A 52 -11.71 9.16 -5.86
CA PRO A 52 -12.06 9.78 -4.57
C PRO A 52 -11.78 8.91 -3.33
N HIS A 53 -12.03 7.61 -3.42
CA HIS A 53 -11.74 6.65 -2.33
C HIS A 53 -10.25 6.48 -2.00
N GLN A 54 -9.36 6.91 -2.89
CA GLN A 54 -7.91 6.85 -2.71
C GLN A 54 -7.32 8.19 -2.29
N PHE A 55 -8.15 9.23 -2.13
CA PHE A 55 -7.66 10.57 -1.77
C PHE A 55 -6.88 10.54 -0.44
N PRO A 56 -5.81 11.37 -0.32
CA PRO A 56 -4.98 11.43 0.87
C PRO A 56 -5.77 11.66 2.16
N THR A 57 -6.81 12.48 2.13
CA THR A 57 -7.75 12.70 3.24
C THR A 57 -8.41 11.41 3.73
N ILE A 58 -8.96 10.60 2.83
CA ILE A 58 -9.56 9.32 3.21
C ILE A 58 -8.51 8.35 3.75
N ARG A 59 -7.33 8.29 3.12
CA ARG A 59 -6.24 7.43 3.57
C ARG A 59 -5.69 7.83 4.94
N MET A 60 -5.57 9.13 5.22
CA MET A 60 -5.13 9.63 6.53
C MET A 60 -6.22 9.44 7.59
N ALA A 61 -7.50 9.55 7.22
CA ALA A 61 -8.60 9.22 8.12
C ALA A 61 -8.57 7.73 8.52
N GLN A 62 -8.38 6.86 7.53
CA GLN A 62 -8.20 5.42 7.76
C GLN A 62 -6.96 5.15 8.61
N LEU A 63 -5.79 5.71 8.28
CA LEU A 63 -4.59 5.53 9.07
C LEU A 63 -4.76 5.99 10.53
N ALA A 64 -5.44 7.12 10.75
CA ALA A 64 -5.74 7.59 12.10
C ALA A 64 -6.61 6.58 12.87
N THR A 65 -7.64 6.03 12.24
CA THR A 65 -8.45 4.94 12.83
C THR A 65 -7.58 3.72 13.16
N LEU A 66 -6.73 3.27 12.24
CA LEU A 66 -5.85 2.11 12.44
C LEU A 66 -4.96 2.31 13.68
N VAL A 67 -4.33 3.48 13.81
CA VAL A 67 -3.44 3.78 14.93
C VAL A 67 -4.20 3.84 16.26
N LEU A 68 -5.45 4.32 16.26
CA LEU A 68 -6.27 4.41 17.46
C LEU A 68 -6.84 3.05 17.89
N GLU A 69 -7.25 2.21 16.94
CA GLU A 69 -7.90 0.92 17.21
C GLU A 69 -6.89 -0.22 17.40
N GLN A 70 -5.79 -0.23 16.65
CA GLN A 70 -4.84 -1.35 16.63
C GLN A 70 -3.62 -1.08 17.50
N GLN A 71 -3.83 -1.16 18.82
CA GLN A 71 -2.72 -1.24 19.78
C GLN A 71 -1.87 -2.49 19.50
N HIS A 72 -0.54 -2.36 19.63
CA HIS A 72 0.43 -3.43 19.39
C HIS A 72 0.28 -4.13 18.02
N LEU A 73 -0.06 -3.36 16.97
CA LEU A 73 -0.28 -3.87 15.62
C LEU A 73 0.84 -4.80 15.13
N PHE A 74 2.10 -4.46 15.40
CA PHE A 74 3.22 -5.29 14.99
C PHE A 74 3.23 -6.67 15.67
N SER A 75 3.01 -6.73 16.98
CA SER A 75 2.92 -8.00 17.71
C SER A 75 1.75 -8.85 17.21
N LYS A 76 0.61 -8.23 16.88
CA LYS A 76 -0.54 -8.91 16.28
C LYS A 76 -0.21 -9.48 14.89
N ILE A 77 0.54 -8.74 14.06
CA ILE A 77 1.01 -9.23 12.76
C ILE A 77 1.92 -10.45 12.93
N LEU A 78 2.83 -10.43 13.90
CA LEU A 78 3.73 -11.56 14.17
C LEU A 78 2.98 -12.80 14.68
N ALA A 79 1.89 -12.60 15.41
CA ALA A 79 1.07 -13.67 15.97
C ALA A 79 0.08 -14.26 14.94
N ALA A 80 -0.23 -13.55 13.85
CA ALA A 80 -1.19 -14.02 12.85
C ALA A 80 -0.71 -15.32 12.18
N GLU A 81 -1.62 -16.26 12.02
CA GLU A 81 -1.33 -17.58 11.45
C GLU A 81 -1.50 -17.58 9.93
N ASN A 82 -2.48 -16.81 9.45
CA ASN A 82 -2.86 -16.75 8.05
C ASN A 82 -3.08 -15.30 7.57
N VAL A 83 -3.10 -15.14 6.24
CA VAL A 83 -3.23 -13.82 5.62
C VAL A 83 -4.59 -13.17 5.89
N HIS A 84 -5.65 -13.95 6.14
CA HIS A 84 -6.98 -13.42 6.42
C HIS A 84 -7.01 -12.69 7.77
N GLU A 85 -6.37 -13.24 8.81
CA GLU A 85 -6.22 -12.57 10.11
C GLU A 85 -5.50 -11.22 9.95
N VAL A 86 -4.41 -11.20 9.18
CA VAL A 86 -3.69 -9.95 8.88
C VAL A 86 -4.61 -8.95 8.19
N LYS A 87 -5.37 -9.36 7.17
CA LYS A 87 -6.35 -8.47 6.51
C LYS A 87 -7.38 -7.93 7.50
N GLY A 88 -7.82 -8.75 8.47
CA GLY A 88 -8.69 -8.32 9.56
C GLY A 88 -8.10 -7.17 10.37
N LEU A 89 -6.81 -7.22 10.71
CA LEU A 89 -6.12 -6.14 11.44
C LEU A 89 -6.14 -4.80 10.69
N PHE A 90 -6.08 -4.84 9.36
CA PHE A 90 -6.12 -3.65 8.51
C PHE A 90 -7.51 -3.30 7.98
N THR A 91 -8.54 -4.09 8.36
CA THR A 91 -9.93 -3.83 7.98
C THR A 91 -10.51 -2.78 8.91
N ILE A 92 -10.48 -1.54 8.46
CA ILE A 92 -10.86 -0.38 9.25
C ILE A 92 -11.78 0.54 8.48
N THR A 93 -12.62 1.29 9.20
CA THR A 93 -13.56 2.24 8.62
C THR A 93 -13.24 3.65 9.10
N ALA A 94 -13.13 4.59 8.15
CA ALA A 94 -12.90 5.99 8.52
C ALA A 94 -14.07 6.54 9.37
N PRO A 95 -13.84 7.59 10.19
CA PRO A 95 -14.90 8.23 10.97
C PRO A 95 -16.08 8.70 10.11
N GLU A 96 -17.27 8.76 10.71
CA GLU A 96 -18.55 9.07 10.05
C GLU A 96 -18.50 10.36 9.20
N TYR A 97 -17.77 11.38 9.64
CA TYR A 97 -17.54 12.62 8.89
C TYR A 97 -17.18 12.38 7.42
N TRP A 98 -16.35 11.36 7.17
CA TRP A 98 -15.82 10.99 5.85
C TRP A 98 -16.76 10.11 5.02
N HIS A 99 -17.86 9.60 5.59
CA HIS A 99 -18.77 8.73 4.86
C HIS A 99 -19.50 9.48 3.74
N GLN A 100 -19.66 10.80 3.89
CA GLN A 100 -20.28 11.69 2.92
C GLN A 100 -19.32 12.68 2.26
N ARG A 101 -18.04 12.68 2.64
CA ARG A 101 -17.05 13.70 2.21
C ARG A 101 -15.79 13.03 1.71
N TYR A 102 -15.15 13.63 0.70
CA TYR A 102 -13.83 13.19 0.25
C TYR A 102 -12.74 14.21 0.60
N ARG A 103 -13.11 15.46 0.82
CA ARG A 103 -12.23 16.55 1.28
C ARG A 103 -12.88 17.30 2.43
N PHE A 104 -12.07 18.06 3.15
CA PHE A 104 -12.58 19.00 4.15
C PHE A 104 -13.46 20.06 3.49
N ASN A 105 -14.52 20.47 4.19
CA ASN A 105 -15.50 21.45 3.73
C ASN A 105 -16.26 21.09 2.44
N ASP A 106 -16.14 19.85 1.94
CA ASP A 106 -17.03 19.36 0.89
C ASP A 106 -18.48 19.41 1.37
N THR A 107 -19.39 19.82 0.48
CA THR A 107 -20.82 19.61 0.71
C THR A 107 -21.07 18.11 0.85
N PRO A 108 -21.82 17.66 1.88
CA PRO A 108 -22.11 16.25 2.07
C PRO A 108 -22.73 15.64 0.81
N ASN A 109 -22.19 14.52 0.36
CA ASN A 109 -22.82 13.73 -0.68
C ASN A 109 -24.16 13.17 -0.14
N ARG A 110 -25.19 13.13 -1.00
CA ARG A 110 -26.50 12.55 -0.68
C ARG A 110 -26.40 11.08 -0.25
N LYS A 111 -25.40 10.33 -0.73
CA LYS A 111 -25.22 8.92 -0.38
C LYS A 111 -24.24 8.76 0.78
N LEU A 112 -24.75 8.32 1.93
CA LEU A 112 -23.93 7.88 3.07
C LEU A 112 -23.23 6.56 2.69
N GLN A 113 -21.89 6.55 2.66
CA GLN A 113 -21.12 5.35 2.29
C GLN A 113 -19.90 5.22 3.22
N PRO A 114 -19.88 4.19 4.11
CA PRO A 114 -18.74 3.90 4.95
C PRO A 114 -17.45 3.78 4.13
N LYS A 115 -16.40 4.48 4.59
CA LYS A 115 -15.09 4.43 3.92
C LYS A 115 -14.23 3.34 4.54
N THR A 116 -14.69 2.10 4.39
CA THR A 116 -13.96 0.90 4.81
C THR A 116 -12.84 0.58 3.81
N THR A 117 -11.73 0.04 4.31
CA THR A 117 -10.65 -0.46 3.45
C THR A 117 -11.13 -1.60 2.56
N GLY A 118 -10.97 -1.44 1.25
CA GLY A 118 -11.35 -2.46 0.28
C GLY A 118 -10.27 -3.52 0.08
N GLU A 119 -10.69 -4.68 -0.43
CA GLU A 119 -9.85 -5.87 -0.63
C GLU A 119 -8.56 -5.60 -1.42
N GLN A 120 -8.62 -4.79 -2.48
CA GLN A 120 -7.43 -4.43 -3.26
C GLN A 120 -6.37 -3.70 -2.42
N LEU A 121 -6.79 -2.82 -1.51
CA LEU A 121 -5.87 -2.13 -0.60
C LEU A 121 -5.28 -3.13 0.41
N LEU A 122 -6.11 -4.00 0.98
CA LEU A 122 -5.66 -5.00 1.95
C LEU A 122 -4.61 -5.94 1.34
N ASN A 123 -4.86 -6.43 0.12
CA ASN A 123 -3.87 -7.19 -0.65
C ASN A 123 -2.58 -6.38 -0.86
N SER A 124 -2.69 -5.13 -1.28
CA SER A 124 -1.52 -4.25 -1.47
C SER A 124 -0.72 -4.03 -0.19
N ILE A 125 -1.37 -3.86 0.96
CA ILE A 125 -0.71 -3.72 2.27
C ILE A 125 -0.02 -5.03 2.65
N CYS A 126 -0.68 -6.17 2.45
CA CYS A 126 -0.08 -7.47 2.75
C CYS A 126 1.20 -7.69 1.93
N ILE A 127 1.14 -7.43 0.61
CA ILE A 127 2.26 -7.64 -0.31
C ILE A 127 3.41 -6.66 -0.05
N ASN A 128 3.11 -5.37 0.11
CA ASN A 128 4.15 -4.32 0.13
C ASN A 128 4.64 -3.93 1.52
N VAL A 129 3.90 -4.29 2.58
CA VAL A 129 4.24 -3.89 3.96
C VAL A 129 4.40 -5.12 4.84
N VAL A 130 3.37 -5.94 4.95
CA VAL A 130 3.34 -7.04 5.94
C VAL A 130 4.36 -8.11 5.59
N VAL A 131 4.34 -8.63 4.36
CA VAL A 131 5.25 -9.69 3.93
C VAL A 131 6.72 -9.26 4.03
N PRO A 132 7.16 -8.10 3.49
CA PRO A 132 8.53 -7.65 3.63
C PRO A 132 8.95 -7.46 5.09
N LEU A 133 8.05 -6.94 5.92
CA LEU A 133 8.29 -6.75 7.35
C LEU A 133 8.46 -8.08 8.08
N LEU A 134 7.57 -9.04 7.85
CA LEU A 134 7.61 -10.38 8.45
C LEU A 134 8.88 -11.14 8.01
N PHE A 135 9.20 -11.11 6.72
CA PHE A 135 10.40 -11.74 6.19
C PHE A 135 11.67 -11.11 6.79
N SER A 136 11.74 -9.78 6.84
CA SER A 136 12.89 -9.07 7.42
C SER A 136 13.04 -9.34 8.92
N TYR A 137 11.94 -9.40 9.66
CA TYR A 137 11.93 -9.79 11.08
C TYR A 137 12.47 -11.21 11.26
N GLY A 138 11.97 -12.17 10.47
CA GLY A 138 12.44 -13.55 10.50
C GLY A 138 13.93 -13.66 10.15
N LYS A 139 14.40 -12.88 9.17
CA LYS A 139 15.82 -12.83 8.82
C LYS A 139 16.68 -12.26 9.95
N TYR A 140 16.26 -11.14 10.54
CA TYR A 140 17.01 -10.47 11.61
C TYR A 140 17.12 -11.34 12.87
N HIS A 141 16.04 -12.04 13.22
CA HIS A 141 15.99 -12.94 14.39
C HIS A 141 16.35 -14.40 14.08
N GLN A 142 16.80 -14.72 12.88
CA GLN A 142 17.15 -16.09 12.46
C GLN A 142 16.00 -17.10 12.62
N GLN A 143 14.76 -16.65 12.41
CA GLN A 143 13.55 -17.46 12.45
C GLN A 143 13.13 -17.86 11.03
N GLU A 144 13.62 -18.99 10.55
CA GLU A 144 13.31 -19.51 9.20
C GLU A 144 11.81 -19.74 8.99
N GLN A 145 11.10 -20.18 10.03
CA GLN A 145 9.65 -20.38 9.98
C GLN A 145 8.91 -19.08 9.60
N LYS A 146 9.34 -17.91 10.10
CA LYS A 146 8.73 -16.62 9.78
C LYS A 146 9.05 -16.17 8.35
N GLN A 147 10.25 -16.47 7.87
CA GLN A 147 10.63 -16.22 6.47
C GLN A 147 9.77 -17.07 5.52
N GLN A 148 9.60 -18.36 5.83
CA GLN A 148 8.77 -19.26 5.05
C GLN A 148 7.30 -18.82 5.09
N GLN A 149 6.77 -18.48 6.27
CA GLN A 149 5.41 -17.97 6.43
C GLN A 149 5.14 -16.75 5.53
N ALA A 150 6.10 -15.82 5.44
CA ALA A 150 5.98 -14.66 4.56
C ALA A 150 5.90 -15.04 3.07
N ILE A 151 6.67 -16.04 2.64
CA ILE A 151 6.63 -16.58 1.27
C ILE A 151 5.29 -17.28 1.01
N ASP A 152 4.82 -18.11 1.96
CA ASP A 152 3.55 -18.82 1.85
C ASP A 152 2.37 -17.84 1.73
N TRP A 153 2.41 -16.73 2.47
CA TRP A 153 1.40 -15.67 2.35
C TRP A 153 1.39 -15.02 0.96
N LEU A 154 2.55 -14.81 0.31
CA LEU A 154 2.59 -14.34 -1.08
C LEU A 154 1.97 -15.34 -2.07
N GLN A 155 2.07 -16.64 -1.81
CA GLN A 155 1.45 -17.66 -2.66
C GLN A 155 -0.07 -17.68 -2.53
N GLN A 156 -0.60 -17.32 -1.36
CA GLN A 156 -2.05 -17.26 -1.08
C GLN A 156 -2.70 -15.96 -1.59
N LEU A 157 -1.93 -14.91 -1.80
CA LEU A 157 -2.43 -13.61 -2.26
C LEU A 157 -2.61 -13.58 -3.78
N PRO A 158 -3.63 -12.85 -4.30
CA PRO A 158 -3.84 -12.72 -5.73
C PRO A 158 -2.67 -11.96 -6.38
N ALA A 159 -2.37 -12.31 -7.63
CA ALA A 159 -1.34 -11.61 -8.41
C ALA A 159 -1.66 -10.12 -8.57
N GLU A 160 -0.63 -9.29 -8.48
CA GLU A 160 -0.76 -7.86 -8.74
C GLU A 160 -0.96 -7.58 -10.22
N VAL A 161 -1.88 -6.64 -10.51
CA VAL A 161 -2.18 -6.20 -11.85
C VAL A 161 -1.52 -4.85 -12.10
N ASN A 162 -0.41 -4.84 -12.82
CA ASN A 162 0.33 -3.63 -13.20
C ASN A 162 0.79 -3.73 -14.66
N HIS A 163 1.50 -2.70 -15.15
CA HIS A 163 1.92 -2.68 -16.56
C HIS A 163 2.89 -3.82 -16.91
N VAL A 164 3.78 -4.20 -15.97
CA VAL A 164 4.74 -5.30 -16.15
C VAL A 164 4.01 -6.64 -16.25
N THR A 165 3.12 -6.96 -15.30
CA THR A 165 2.39 -8.24 -15.33
C THR A 165 1.46 -8.34 -16.53
N LYS A 166 0.89 -7.22 -17.00
CA LYS A 166 0.12 -7.17 -18.26
C LYS A 166 1.00 -7.45 -19.47
N GLN A 167 2.21 -6.91 -19.52
CA GLN A 167 3.15 -7.14 -20.61
C GLN A 167 3.58 -8.62 -20.66
N TYR A 168 3.96 -9.21 -19.53
CA TYR A 168 4.30 -10.64 -19.47
C TYR A 168 3.12 -11.54 -19.89
N LYS A 169 1.89 -11.17 -19.53
CA LYS A 169 0.69 -11.87 -19.97
C LYS A 169 0.53 -11.87 -21.50
N GLN A 170 0.92 -10.80 -22.19
CA GLN A 170 0.92 -10.75 -23.66
C GLN A 170 1.92 -11.74 -24.27
N TYR A 171 3.00 -12.06 -23.55
CA TYR A 171 3.98 -13.09 -23.94
C TYR A 171 3.61 -14.50 -23.48
N GLY A 172 2.37 -14.70 -22.97
CA GLY A 172 1.90 -16.01 -22.48
C GLY A 172 2.35 -16.37 -21.07
N VAL A 173 3.04 -15.47 -20.35
CA VAL A 173 3.47 -15.70 -18.96
C VAL A 173 2.44 -15.11 -18.00
N VAL A 174 1.67 -15.98 -17.34
CA VAL A 174 0.61 -15.58 -16.40
C VAL A 174 1.09 -15.76 -14.97
N ALA A 175 1.04 -14.68 -14.18
CA ALA A 175 1.23 -14.75 -12.74
C ALA A 175 -0.09 -15.15 -12.06
N ASN A 176 -0.08 -16.26 -11.33
CA ASN A 176 -1.28 -16.78 -10.66
C ASN A 176 -1.44 -16.26 -9.23
N ASN A 177 -0.34 -15.83 -8.60
CA ASN A 177 -0.34 -15.31 -7.23
C ASN A 177 0.67 -14.16 -7.08
N ALA A 178 0.66 -13.51 -5.91
CA ALA A 178 1.51 -12.37 -5.61
C ALA A 178 3.00 -12.74 -5.65
N MET A 179 3.38 -13.95 -5.24
CA MET A 179 4.76 -14.43 -5.33
C MET A 179 5.28 -14.37 -6.78
N MET A 180 4.48 -14.88 -7.73
CA MET A 180 4.84 -14.85 -9.14
C MET A 180 4.87 -13.43 -9.70
N SER A 181 3.89 -12.58 -9.38
CA SER A 181 3.89 -11.19 -9.87
C SER A 181 5.08 -10.39 -9.33
N GLN A 182 5.44 -10.57 -8.07
CA GLN A 182 6.63 -9.97 -7.46
C GLN A 182 7.92 -10.51 -8.10
N GLY A 183 7.99 -11.81 -8.39
CA GLY A 183 9.10 -12.40 -9.14
C GLY A 183 9.27 -11.79 -10.54
N LEU A 184 8.18 -11.57 -11.27
CA LEU A 184 8.22 -10.91 -12.59
C LEU A 184 8.66 -9.45 -12.50
N LEU A 185 8.20 -8.71 -11.48
CA LEU A 185 8.65 -7.35 -11.22
C LEU A 185 10.16 -7.29 -10.96
N GLN A 186 10.66 -8.18 -10.10
CA GLN A 186 12.08 -8.26 -9.78
C GLN A 186 12.91 -8.66 -11.00
N LEU A 187 12.44 -9.63 -11.79
CA LEU A 187 13.06 -10.04 -13.05
C LEU A 187 13.15 -8.86 -14.03
N GLN A 188 12.05 -8.14 -14.22
CA GLN A 188 11.98 -6.97 -15.09
C GLN A 188 12.96 -5.89 -14.64
N GLN A 189 12.95 -5.55 -13.35
CA GLN A 189 13.74 -4.45 -12.79
C GLN A 189 15.23 -4.76 -12.77
N GLN A 190 15.63 -5.97 -12.34
CA GLN A 190 17.04 -6.32 -12.17
C GLN A 190 17.71 -6.75 -13.47
N TYR A 191 16.97 -7.38 -14.39
CA TYR A 191 17.54 -7.94 -15.61
C TYR A 191 17.03 -7.25 -16.88
N CYS A 192 15.72 -7.28 -17.17
CA CYS A 192 15.21 -6.86 -18.47
C CYS A 192 15.45 -5.38 -18.75
N ASN A 193 15.18 -4.50 -17.79
CA ASN A 193 15.40 -3.05 -17.93
C ASN A 193 16.88 -2.71 -18.14
N ASN A 194 17.78 -3.49 -17.53
CA ASN A 194 19.23 -3.32 -17.63
C ASN A 194 19.85 -4.10 -18.80
N LYS A 195 19.04 -4.82 -19.59
CA LYS A 195 19.49 -5.68 -20.70
C LYS A 195 20.47 -6.79 -20.27
N HIS A 196 20.41 -7.26 -19.03
CA HIS A 196 21.28 -8.32 -18.49
C HIS A 196 20.82 -9.73 -18.89
N CYS A 197 20.39 -9.92 -20.15
CA CYS A 197 19.80 -11.19 -20.60
C CYS A 197 20.78 -12.37 -20.51
N LEU A 198 22.08 -12.14 -20.72
CA LEU A 198 23.13 -13.17 -20.64
C LEU A 198 23.39 -13.67 -19.21
N SER A 199 23.05 -12.86 -18.20
CA SER A 199 23.16 -13.22 -16.78
C SER A 199 21.83 -13.70 -16.19
N CYS A 200 20.76 -13.69 -17.00
CA CYS A 200 19.42 -14.07 -16.60
C CYS A 200 19.15 -15.53 -17.01
N ALA A 201 18.73 -16.38 -16.07
CA ALA A 201 18.37 -17.77 -16.39
C ALA A 201 17.27 -17.87 -17.47
N VAL A 202 16.24 -17.03 -17.37
CA VAL A 202 15.15 -16.95 -18.37
C VAL A 202 15.68 -16.43 -19.70
N GLY A 203 16.47 -15.34 -19.68
CA GLY A 203 17.06 -14.74 -20.88
C GLY A 203 17.94 -15.72 -21.66
N ASN A 204 18.79 -16.48 -20.95
CA ASN A 204 19.64 -17.50 -21.54
C ASN A 204 18.86 -18.61 -22.24
N VAL A 205 17.73 -19.05 -21.67
CA VAL A 205 16.86 -20.05 -22.31
C VAL A 205 16.22 -19.49 -23.59
N VAL A 206 15.73 -18.24 -23.55
CA VAL A 206 15.10 -17.60 -24.71
C VAL A 206 16.10 -17.37 -25.85
N LEU A 207 17.30 -16.87 -25.54
CA LEU A 207 18.34 -16.59 -26.54
C LEU A 207 18.86 -17.87 -27.22
N LYS A 208 19.04 -18.96 -26.45
CA LYS A 208 19.46 -20.26 -27.01
C LYS A 208 18.42 -20.83 -27.98
N LYS A 209 17.12 -20.71 -27.67
CA LYS A 209 16.05 -21.16 -28.58
C LYS A 209 15.96 -20.30 -29.85
N ALA A 210 16.20 -19.00 -29.74
CA ALA A 210 16.22 -18.12 -30.90
C ALA A 210 17.36 -18.46 -31.89
N THR A 211 18.47 -19.00 -31.39
CA THR A 211 19.61 -19.39 -32.25
C THR A 211 19.37 -20.69 -33.02
N THR A 212 18.51 -21.58 -32.52
CA THR A 212 18.25 -22.88 -33.14
C THR A 212 17.30 -22.79 -34.35
N VAL A 213 16.45 -21.76 -34.40
CA VAL A 213 15.49 -21.56 -35.52
C VAL A 213 16.17 -20.98 -36.76
N SER A 214 17.27 -20.24 -36.60
CA SER A 214 18.01 -19.66 -37.74
C SER A 214 18.96 -20.63 -38.45
N ALA A 215 19.09 -21.87 -37.96
CA ALA A 215 19.96 -22.90 -38.56
C ALA A 215 19.19 -23.87 -39.48
N THR A 216 17.97 -23.52 -39.89
CA THR A 216 17.10 -24.34 -40.77
C THR A 216 16.65 -23.60 -42.04
N LEU A 217 17.52 -22.71 -42.54
CA LEU A 217 17.47 -22.13 -43.89
C LEU A 217 18.82 -22.41 -44.58
#